data_AF-A0A2T1E7L9-F1
#
_entry.id   AF-A0A2T1E7L9-F1
#
_cell.length_a   1.000
_cell.length_b   1.000
_cell.length_c   1.000
_cell.angle_alpha   90.00
_cell.angle_beta   90.00
_cell.angle_gamma   90.00
#
_symmetry.space_group_name_H-M   'P 1'
#
loop_
_entity.id
_entity.type
_entity.pdbx_description
1 polymer ?
#
loop_
_entity_poly.entity_id
_entity_poly.type
_entity_poly.pdbx_seq_one_letter_code
_entity_poly.pdbx_strand_id
1 'polypeptide(L)' 'MSKRVNLTLPDTVYEELEKWAERQGRPTANLAAFLVETALREAKERGELDLKPAEPAKK' A
#
# COMPACT_ATOMS: atom_id res chain seq x y z
N MET A 1 -1.10 -12.62 8.92
CA MET A 1 -0.03 -13.09 8.02
C MET A 1 0.27 -11.98 7.05
N SER A 2 1.51 -11.47 7.02
CA SER A 2 1.92 -10.38 6.11
C SER A 2 2.64 -10.98 4.90
N LYS A 3 2.18 -10.69 3.69
CA LYS A 3 2.87 -11.07 2.44
C LYS A 3 3.77 -9.92 2.02
N ARG A 4 5.05 -10.18 1.73
CA ARG A 4 5.98 -9.17 1.22
C ARG A 4 5.81 -9.02 -0.29
N VAL A 5 5.56 -7.80 -0.74
CA VAL A 5 5.52 -7.44 -2.17
C VAL A 5 6.72 -6.54 -2.47
N ASN A 6 7.33 -6.70 -3.63
CA ASN A 6 8.31 -5.75 -4.15
C ASN A 6 7.57 -4.87 -5.15
N LEU A 7 7.58 -3.56 -4.93
CA LEU A 7 6.90 -2.60 -5.78
C LEU A 7 7.94 -1.65 -6.37
N THR A 8 7.93 -1.48 -7.68
CA THR A 8 8.78 -0.51 -8.36
C THR A 8 8.00 0.79 -8.49
N LEU A 9 8.50 1.85 -7.86
CA LEU A 9 7.93 3.18 -7.91
C LEU A 9 8.79 4.07 -8.82
N PRO A 10 8.20 5.03 -9.55
CA PRO A 10 8.97 6.10 -10.17
C PRO A 10 9.73 6.91 -9.10
N ASP A 11 10.92 7.39 -9.43
CA ASP A 11 11.77 8.17 -8.51
C ASP A 11 11.02 9.33 -7.85
N THR A 12 10.26 10.11 -8.62
CA THR A 12 9.47 11.24 -8.10
C THR A 12 8.51 10.81 -6.99
N VAL A 13 7.81 9.68 -7.17
CA VAL A 13 6.86 9.16 -6.20
C VAL A 13 7.58 8.63 -4.96
N TYR A 14 8.73 7.97 -5.17
CA TYR A 14 9.54 7.46 -4.07
C TYR A 14 10.08 8.58 -3.20
N GLU A 15 10.58 9.67 -3.79
CA GLU A 15 11.08 10.84 -3.06
C GLU A 15 10.00 11.50 -2.21
N GLU A 16 8.78 11.67 -2.74
CA GLU A 16 7.67 12.24 -1.99
C GLU A 16 7.25 11.33 -0.82
N LEU A 17 7.20 10.03 -1.08
CA LEU A 17 6.90 9.01 -0.07
C LEU A 17 7.98 8.99 1.03
N GLU A 18 9.26 9.03 0.66
CA GLU A 18 10.38 9.06 1.59
C GLU A 18 10.34 10.31 2.48
N LYS A 19 10.18 11.50 1.88
CA LYS A 19 10.03 12.76 2.64
C LYS A 19 8.87 12.72 3.62
N TRP A 20 7.76 12.08 3.24
CA TRP A 20 6.62 11.93 4.15
C TRP A 20 6.90 10.91 5.27
N ALA A 21 7.58 9.81 4.94
CA ALA A 21 7.97 8.79 5.91
C ALA A 21 8.94 9.36 6.96
N GLU A 22 9.93 10.12 6.52
CA GLU A 22 10.87 10.83 7.38
C GLU A 22 10.17 11.80 8.33
N ARG A 23 9.20 12.59 7.83
CA ARG A 23 8.38 13.48 8.68
C ARG A 23 7.59 12.74 9.75
N GLN A 24 7.21 11.50 9.50
CA GLN A 24 6.49 10.65 10.45
C GLN A 24 7.43 9.83 11.36
N GLY A 25 8.76 9.89 11.13
CA GLY A 25 9.74 9.09 11.85
C GLY A 25 9.58 7.58 11.63
N ARG A 26 9.08 7.16 10.46
CA ARG A 26 8.82 5.75 10.14
C ARG A 26 9.51 5.32 8.84
N PRO A 27 9.82 4.03 8.66
CA PRO A 27 10.37 3.54 7.39
C PRO A 27 9.41 3.77 6.22
N THR A 28 9.96 4.14 5.06
CA THR A 28 9.23 4.34 3.80
C THR A 28 8.35 3.14 3.43
N ALA A 29 8.85 1.91 3.67
CA ALA A 29 8.11 0.68 3.43
C ALA A 29 6.83 0.55 4.31
N ASN A 30 6.89 1.00 5.57
CA ASN A 30 5.73 0.97 6.45
C ASN A 30 4.69 2.02 6.04
N LEU A 31 5.13 3.21 5.63
CA LEU A 31 4.24 4.22 5.06
C LEU A 31 3.56 3.67 3.79
N ALA A 32 4.33 3.08 2.87
CA ALA A 32 3.77 2.47 1.66
C ALA A 32 2.71 1.41 1.98
N ALA A 33 3.01 0.49 2.91
CA ALA A 33 2.07 -0.55 3.32
C ALA A 33 0.76 0.06 3.88
N PHE A 34 0.88 1.08 4.74
CA PHE A 34 -0.27 1.79 5.30
C PHE A 34 -1.11 2.50 4.24
N LEU A 35 -0.46 3.14 3.25
CA LEU A 35 -1.17 3.83 2.16
C LEU A 35 -1.91 2.84 1.27
N VAL A 36 -1.29 1.70 0.95
CA VAL A 36 -1.95 0.64 0.17
C VAL A 36 -3.16 0.09 0.92
N GLU A 37 -3.03 -0.18 2.21
CA GLU A 37 -4.15 -0.65 3.04
C GLU A 37 -5.29 0.38 3.09
N THR A 38 -4.95 1.65 3.28
CA THR A 38 -5.93 2.75 3.32
C THR A 38 -6.65 2.89 1.97
N ALA A 39 -5.90 2.91 0.87
CA ALA A 39 -6.46 3.00 -0.48
C ALA A 39 -7.40 1.82 -0.79
N LEU A 40 -7.04 0.60 -0.38
CA LEU A 40 -7.91 -0.57 -0.53
C LEU A 40 -9.19 -0.44 0.31
N ARG A 41 -9.09 0.10 1.52
CA ARG A 41 -10.26 0.36 2.37
C ARG A 41 -11.20 1.37 1.72
N GLU A 42 -10.67 2.50 1.25
CA GLU A 42 -11.45 3.53 0.57
C GLU A 42 -12.09 3.00 -0.72
N ALA A 43 -11.37 2.25 -1.53
CA ALA A 43 -11.91 1.65 -2.75
C ALA A 43 -13.02 0.62 -2.46
N LYS A 44 -12.94 -0.07 -1.31
CA LYS A 44 -14.01 -0.96 -0.84
C LYS A 44 -15.24 -0.19 -0.38
N GLU A 45 -15.04 0.91 0.33
CA GLU A 45 -16.14 1.79 0.76
C GLU A 45 -16.84 2.47 -0.43
N ARG A 46 -16.08 2.83 -1.47
CA ARG A 46 -16.60 3.40 -2.72
C ARG A 46 -17.28 2.36 -3.62
N GLY A 47 -17.14 1.07 -3.32
CA GLY A 47 -17.66 -0.02 -4.15
C GLY A 47 -16.92 -0.21 -5.47
N GLU A 48 -15.72 0.38 -5.63
CA GLU A 48 -14.87 0.22 -6.83
C GLU A 48 -14.16 -1.12 -6.87
N LEU A 49 -13.91 -1.67 -5.68
CA LEU A 49 -13.46 -3.05 -5.52
C LEU A 49 -14.66 -3.98 -5.68
N ASP A 50 -14.99 -4.38 -6.92
CA ASP A 50 -15.82 -5.56 -7.21
C ASP A 50 -15.06 -6.83 -6.78
N LEU A 51 -14.84 -6.96 -5.47
CA LEU A 51 -14.22 -8.12 -4.87
C LEU A 51 -15.31 -9.17 -4.68
N LYS A 52 -15.67 -9.85 -5.78
CA LYS A 52 -15.78 -11.31 -5.64
C LYS A 52 -14.48 -11.77 -5.00
N PRO A 53 -14.51 -12.52 -3.88
CA PRO A 53 -13.31 -12.88 -3.17
C PRO A 53 -12.42 -13.69 -4.11
N ALA A 54 -11.42 -13.03 -4.70
CA ALA A 54 -10.30 -13.71 -5.30
C ALA A 54 -9.58 -14.40 -4.15
N GLU A 55 -9.90 -15.68 -4.05
CA GLU A 55 -9.41 -16.69 -3.14
C GLU A 55 -7.96 -16.40 -2.70
N PRO A 56 -7.66 -16.46 -1.39
CA PRO A 56 -6.31 -16.19 -0.92
C PRO A 56 -5.38 -17.22 -1.55
N ALA A 57 -4.48 -16.78 -2.44
CA ALA A 57 -3.44 -17.61 -2.99
C ALA A 57 -2.47 -18.03 -1.86
N LYS A 58 -2.84 -19.13 -1.20
CA LYS A 58 -1.95 -20.01 -0.45
C LYS A 58 -0.93 -20.57 -1.44
N LYS A 59 0.32 -20.15 -1.29
CA LYS A 59 1.48 -21.02 -1.35
C LYS A 59 2.62 -20.34 -0.60
#